data_AF-A0A2D0IXL1-F1
#
_entry.id   AF-A0A2D0IXL1-F1
#
_cell.length_a   1.000
_cell.length_b   1.000
_cell.length_c   1.000
_cell.angle_alpha   90.00
_cell.angle_beta   90.00
_cell.angle_gamma   90.00
#
_symmetry.space_group_name_H-M   'P 1'
#
loop_
_entity.id
_entity.type
_entity.pdbx_description
1 polymer ?
#
loop_
_entity_poly.entity_id
_entity_poly.type
_entity_poly.pdbx_seq_one_letter_code
_entity_poly.pdbx_strand_id
1 'polypeptide(L)'
;MLFSESQYKLFLEGLEGCSPSLVWAAMEAKSFGKPDFSYKDKQDYFLEFLELLLKNGRIKLAKHGEFLAGTIDEQLTRFRVAFPETEEELYDGLWFVFEECPGGIVWILESGELYWT
;
A
#
# COMPACT_ATOMS: atom_id res chain seq x y z
N MET A 1 9.44 -11.77 5.96
CA MET A 1 8.48 -10.85 6.56
C MET A 1 9.27 -9.66 7.05
N LEU A 2 9.11 -8.54 6.35
CA LEU A 2 9.70 -7.23 6.64
C LEU A 2 9.06 -6.57 7.85
N PHE A 3 7.82 -6.93 8.17
CA PHE A 3 7.09 -6.46 9.36
C PHE A 3 7.14 -7.49 10.49
N SER A 4 7.37 -7.03 11.72
CA SER A 4 6.95 -7.79 12.90
C SER A 4 5.43 -7.69 13.09
N GLU A 5 4.85 -8.60 13.87
CA GLU A 5 3.42 -8.54 14.21
C GLU A 5 3.05 -7.21 14.92
N SER A 6 3.92 -6.72 15.82
CA SER A 6 3.69 -5.45 16.51
C SER A 6 3.79 -4.24 15.57
N GLN A 7 4.71 -4.26 14.61
CA GLN A 7 4.81 -3.22 13.58
C GLN A 7 3.58 -3.24 12.69
N TYR A 8 3.14 -4.42 12.24
CA TYR A 8 1.93 -4.53 11.43
C TYR A 8 0.71 -3.94 12.14
N LYS A 9 0.48 -4.28 13.42
CA LYS A 9 -0.64 -3.73 14.20
C LYS A 9 -0.56 -2.22 14.36
N LEU A 10 0.63 -1.70 14.69
CA LEU A 10 0.85 -0.26 14.85
C LEU A 10 0.55 0.50 13.54
N PHE A 11 1.02 -0.02 12.41
CA PHE A 11 0.77 0.59 11.10
C PHE A 11 -0.70 0.48 10.70
N LEU A 12 -1.35 -0.65 10.96
CA LEU A 12 -2.78 -0.83 10.71
C LEU A 12 -3.61 0.20 11.49
N GLU A 13 -3.37 0.34 12.79
CA GLU A 13 -4.06 1.31 13.65
C GLU A 13 -3.83 2.76 13.20
N GLY A 14 -2.61 3.09 12.77
CA GLY A 14 -2.25 4.45 12.36
C GLY A 14 -2.66 4.83 10.94
N LEU A 15 -2.87 3.86 10.04
CA LEU A 15 -3.09 4.09 8.61
C LEU A 15 -4.48 3.67 8.12
N GLU A 16 -5.34 3.12 8.97
CA GLU A 16 -6.71 2.81 8.56
C GLU A 16 -7.42 4.06 7.99
N GLY A 17 -8.07 3.89 6.84
CA GLY A 17 -8.73 4.99 6.13
C GLY A 17 -7.78 5.93 5.38
N CYS A 18 -6.47 5.70 5.38
CA CYS A 18 -5.52 6.55 4.67
C CYS A 18 -5.41 6.20 3.18
N SER A 19 -5.10 7.20 2.36
CA SER A 19 -4.85 7.01 0.93
C SER A 19 -3.56 6.23 0.66
N PRO A 20 -3.39 5.63 -0.54
CA PRO A 20 -2.16 4.92 -0.89
C PRO A 20 -0.90 5.78 -0.76
N SER A 21 -1.00 7.08 -1.08
CA SER A 21 0.11 8.03 -0.95
C SER A 21 0.57 8.20 0.51
N LEU A 22 -0.37 8.24 1.46
CA LEU A 22 -0.03 8.36 2.87
C LEU A 22 0.51 7.04 3.44
N VAL A 23 -0.03 5.91 3.00
CA VAL A 23 0.54 4.58 3.30
C VAL A 23 1.98 4.48 2.78
N TRP A 24 2.24 4.94 1.55
CA TRP A 24 3.59 5.02 0.98
C TRP A 24 4.52 5.92 1.78
N ALA A 25 4.06 7.11 2.17
CA ALA A 25 4.85 8.04 2.96
C ALA A 25 5.27 7.45 4.32
N ALA A 26 4.41 6.62 4.93
CA ALA A 26 4.74 5.92 6.17
C ALA A 26 5.82 4.83 6.01
N MET A 27 6.07 4.36 4.79
CA MET A 27 7.13 3.37 4.48
C MET A 27 8.53 4.00 4.47
N GLU A 28 8.87 4.77 5.48
CA GLU A 28 10.22 5.35 5.63
C GLU A 28 11.08 4.49 6.57
N ALA A 29 12.39 4.49 6.33
CA ALA A 29 13.33 3.68 7.12
C ALA A 29 13.22 3.93 8.63
N LYS A 30 12.98 5.19 9.03
CA LYS A 30 12.81 5.60 10.44
C LYS A 30 11.62 4.94 11.10
N SER A 31 10.50 4.75 10.40
CA SER A 31 9.33 4.03 10.91
C SER A 31 9.65 2.57 11.28
N PHE A 32 10.73 2.03 10.74
CA PHE A 32 11.21 0.67 11.00
C PHE A 32 12.50 0.62 11.83
N GLY A 33 12.95 1.76 12.38
CA GLY A 33 14.21 1.84 13.14
C GLY A 33 15.45 1.56 12.30
N LYS A 34 15.39 1.83 10.98
CA LYS A 34 16.47 1.62 10.02
C LYS A 34 17.09 2.95 9.60
N PRO A 35 18.38 2.96 9.24
CA PRO A 35 19.09 4.20 8.91
C PRO A 35 18.61 4.81 7.59
N ASP A 36 18.36 3.99 6.58
CA ASP A 36 17.96 4.43 5.24
C ASP A 36 17.26 3.30 4.47
N PHE A 37 16.54 3.65 3.39
CA PHE A 37 15.93 2.76 2.42
C PHE A 37 16.34 3.16 1.01
N SER A 38 16.64 2.16 0.17
CA SER A 38 16.57 2.37 -1.28
C SER A 38 15.12 2.48 -1.72
N TYR A 39 14.89 3.04 -2.91
CA TYR A 39 13.56 3.07 -3.52
C TYR A 39 12.95 1.65 -3.60
N LYS A 40 13.78 0.65 -3.93
CA LYS A 40 13.36 -0.75 -3.99
C LYS A 40 12.96 -1.32 -2.62
N ASP A 41 13.67 -0.96 -1.55
CA ASP A 41 13.30 -1.35 -0.19
C ASP A 41 11.91 -0.79 0.13
N LYS A 42 11.70 0.51 -0.13
CA LYS A 42 10.41 1.18 0.14
C LYS A 42 9.25 0.54 -0.63
N GLN A 43 9.47 0.18 -1.90
CA GLN A 43 8.49 -0.59 -2.69
C GLN A 43 8.16 -1.94 -2.03
N ASP A 44 9.16 -2.68 -1.56
CA ASP A 44 8.92 -3.99 -0.93
C ASP A 44 8.18 -3.86 0.40
N TYR A 45 8.48 -2.85 1.21
CA TYR A 45 7.74 -2.55 2.43
C TYR A 45 6.28 -2.18 2.14
N PHE A 46 6.04 -1.32 1.15
CA PHE A 46 4.69 -0.94 0.73
C PHE A 46 3.89 -2.15 0.25
N LEU A 47 4.46 -2.97 -0.64
CA LEU A 47 3.79 -4.14 -1.19
C LEU A 47 3.53 -5.22 -0.13
N GLU A 48 4.48 -5.47 0.78
CA GLU A 48 4.26 -6.43 1.88
C GLU A 48 3.15 -5.93 2.83
N PHE A 49 3.08 -4.63 3.10
CA PHE A 49 1.99 -4.10 3.92
C PHE A 49 0.62 -4.29 3.25
N LEU A 50 0.49 -3.98 1.95
CA LEU A 50 -0.72 -4.27 1.19
C LEU A 50 -1.08 -5.77 1.21
N GLU A 51 -0.08 -6.64 1.05
CA GLU A 51 -0.26 -8.09 1.11
C GLU A 51 -0.83 -8.54 2.46
N LEU A 52 -0.27 -8.04 3.56
CA LEU A 52 -0.74 -8.34 4.91
C LEU A 52 -2.17 -7.82 5.11
N LEU A 53 -2.49 -6.61 4.66
CA LEU A 53 -3.84 -6.06 4.76
C LEU A 53 -4.86 -6.87 3.95
N LEU A 54 -4.52 -7.28 2.72
CA LEU A 54 -5.36 -8.11 1.87
C LEU A 54 -5.59 -9.50 2.48
N LYS A 55 -4.54 -10.16 2.97
CA LYS A 55 -4.62 -11.48 3.62
C LYS A 55 -5.48 -11.46 4.88
N ASN A 56 -5.42 -10.37 5.64
CA ASN A 56 -6.22 -10.19 6.85
C ASN A 56 -7.62 -9.60 6.56
N GLY A 57 -7.99 -9.40 5.29
CA GLY A 57 -9.31 -8.88 4.91
C GLY A 57 -9.58 -7.44 5.37
N ARG A 58 -8.53 -6.64 5.59
CA ARG A 58 -8.64 -5.24 6.01
C ARG A 58 -8.83 -4.28 4.85
N ILE A 59 -8.41 -4.66 3.66
CA ILE A 59 -8.58 -3.86 2.45
C ILE A 59 -9.02 -4.71 1.26
N LYS A 60 -9.52 -4.02 0.24
CA LYS A 60 -9.52 -4.45 -1.17
C LYS A 60 -8.74 -3.43 -1.99
N LEU A 61 -8.30 -3.81 -3.17
CA LEU A 61 -7.76 -2.89 -4.18
C LEU A 61 -8.82 -2.64 -5.24
N ALA A 62 -8.91 -1.40 -5.73
CA ALA A 62 -9.94 -1.02 -6.70
C ALA A 62 -9.44 0.05 -7.68
N LYS A 63 -10.02 0.08 -8.87
CA LYS A 63 -9.80 1.11 -9.89
C LYS A 63 -11.13 1.41 -10.58
N HIS A 64 -11.40 2.69 -10.86
CA HIS A 64 -12.63 3.12 -11.55
C HIS A 64 -13.93 2.61 -10.93
N GLY A 65 -13.97 2.52 -9.59
CA GLY A 65 -15.15 2.04 -8.85
C GLY A 65 -15.32 0.52 -8.82
N GLU A 66 -14.39 -0.25 -9.41
CA GLU A 66 -14.44 -1.70 -9.47
C GLU A 66 -13.28 -2.32 -8.69
N PHE A 67 -13.53 -3.42 -7.97
CA PHE A 67 -12.46 -4.15 -7.30
C PHE A 67 -11.57 -4.85 -8.32
N LEU A 68 -10.26 -4.85 -8.04
CA LEU A 68 -9.32 -5.59 -8.86
C LEU A 68 -9.60 -7.09 -8.78
N ALA A 69 -9.74 -7.73 -9.93
CA ALA A 69 -9.88 -9.17 -10.07
C ALA A 69 -8.51 -9.87 -10.03
N GLY A 70 -8.52 -11.15 -9.66
CA GLY A 70 -7.34 -12.00 -9.56
C GLY A 70 -6.92 -12.28 -8.12
N THR A 71 -5.90 -13.12 -7.96
CA THR A 71 -5.31 -13.43 -6.66
C THR A 71 -4.58 -12.21 -6.07
N ILE A 72 -4.28 -12.26 -4.76
CA ILE A 72 -3.49 -11.21 -4.10
C ILE A 72 -2.15 -11.01 -4.83
N ASP A 73 -1.48 -12.11 -5.19
CA ASP A 73 -0.19 -12.07 -5.89
C ASP A 73 -0.32 -11.41 -7.28
N GLU A 74 -1.38 -11.71 -8.02
CA GLU A 74 -1.64 -11.09 -9.33
C GLU A 74 -1.88 -9.59 -9.21
N GLN A 75 -2.64 -9.17 -8.19
CA GLN A 75 -2.90 -7.74 -7.94
C GLN A 75 -1.61 -7.00 -7.54
N LEU A 76 -0.83 -7.54 -6.60
CA LEU A 76 0.44 -6.95 -6.18
C LEU A 76 1.49 -6.95 -7.30
N THR A 77 1.46 -7.95 -8.19
CA THR A 77 2.30 -7.98 -9.38
C THR A 77 2.01 -6.79 -10.31
N ARG A 78 0.73 -6.40 -10.46
CA ARG A 78 0.38 -5.20 -11.24
C ARG A 78 1.02 -3.94 -10.66
N PHE A 79 0.96 -3.75 -9.33
CA PHE A 79 1.64 -2.63 -8.67
C PHE A 79 3.14 -2.68 -8.86
N ARG A 80 3.75 -3.86 -8.67
CA ARG A 80 5.20 -4.04 -8.83
C ARG A 80 5.70 -3.68 -10.22
N VAL A 81 4.94 -4.02 -11.27
CA VAL A 81 5.29 -3.72 -12.67
C VAL A 81 4.98 -2.26 -13.04
N ALA A 82 3.96 -1.67 -12.42
CA ALA A 82 3.51 -0.30 -12.75
C ALA A 82 4.31 0.79 -12.04
N PHE A 83 5.01 0.49 -10.95
CA PHE A 83 5.81 1.49 -10.24
C PHE A 83 6.75 2.23 -11.20
N PRO A 84 6.92 3.56 -11.03
CA PRO A 84 7.89 4.32 -11.81
C PRO A 84 9.31 3.82 -11.61
N GLU A 85 10.21 4.18 -12.54
CA GLU A 85 11.60 3.73 -12.52
C GLU A 85 12.38 4.37 -11.38
N THR A 86 12.04 5.61 -10.99
CA THR A 86 12.67 6.33 -9.88
C THR A 86 11.67 6.84 -8.84
N GLU A 87 12.15 7.19 -7.65
CA GLU A 87 11.29 7.76 -6.60
C GLU A 87 10.82 9.18 -6.95
N GLU A 88 11.60 9.96 -7.71
CA GLU A 88 11.15 11.31 -8.12
C GLU A 88 9.89 11.27 -9.01
N GLU A 89 9.75 10.22 -9.83
CA GLU A 89 8.60 10.01 -10.70
C GLU A 89 7.32 9.61 -9.93
N LEU A 90 7.41 9.35 -8.62
CA LEU A 90 6.22 9.24 -7.78
C LEU A 90 5.58 10.61 -7.50
N TYR A 91 6.26 11.72 -7.84
CA TYR A 91 5.80 13.10 -7.65
C TYR A 91 5.27 13.31 -6.22
N ASP A 92 6.11 13.03 -5.22
CA ASP A 92 5.75 13.09 -3.79
C ASP A 92 4.48 12.29 -3.43
N GLY A 93 4.28 11.16 -4.11
CA GLY A 93 3.15 10.26 -3.91
C GLY A 93 1.90 10.62 -4.72
N LEU A 94 1.91 11.65 -5.57
CA LEU A 94 0.81 11.95 -6.48
C LEU A 94 0.59 10.86 -7.54
N TRP A 95 1.64 10.10 -7.88
CA TRP A 95 1.52 9.01 -8.86
C TRP A 95 0.41 7.99 -8.51
N PHE A 96 0.12 7.78 -7.23
CA PHE A 96 -0.93 6.84 -6.80
C PHE A 96 -2.36 7.24 -7.23
N VAL A 97 -2.59 8.49 -7.62
CA VAL A 97 -3.89 8.95 -8.17
C VAL A 97 -3.89 9.01 -9.70
N PHE A 98 -2.76 8.76 -10.35
CA PHE A 98 -2.65 8.80 -11.81
C PHE A 98 -3.24 7.54 -12.45
N GLU A 99 -3.41 7.58 -13.77
CA GLU A 99 -4.06 6.48 -14.48
C GLU A 99 -3.19 5.22 -14.50
N GLU A 100 -1.88 5.41 -14.55
CA GLU A 100 -0.84 4.39 -14.52
C GLU A 100 -0.83 3.57 -13.22
N CYS A 101 -1.31 4.14 -12.12
CA CYS A 101 -1.46 3.41 -10.86
C CYS A 101 -2.55 2.33 -11.00
N PRO A 102 -2.26 1.05 -10.69
CA PRO A 102 -3.21 -0.04 -10.89
C PRO A 102 -4.47 0.04 -10.05
N GLY A 103 -4.46 0.80 -8.94
CA GLY A 103 -5.63 0.99 -8.10
C GLY A 103 -5.37 1.77 -6.81
N GLY A 104 -6.46 2.18 -6.18
CA GLY A 104 -6.48 2.71 -4.82
C GLY A 104 -6.76 1.63 -3.78
N ILE A 105 -6.77 2.05 -2.52
CA ILE A 105 -7.11 1.21 -1.37
C ILE A 105 -8.59 1.43 -1.03
N VAL A 106 -9.31 0.34 -0.78
CA VAL A 106 -10.65 0.38 -0.21
C VAL A 106 -10.58 -0.30 1.15
N TRP A 107 -10.65 0.48 2.22
CA TRP A 107 -10.60 -0.02 3.59
C TRP A 107 -11.92 -0.66 3.99
N ILE A 108 -11.83 -1.76 4.73
CA ILE A 108 -12.97 -2.42 5.36
C ILE A 108 -12.91 -2.06 6.85
N LEU A 109 -13.76 -1.13 7.27
CA LEU A 109 -13.82 -0.66 8.65
C LEU A 109 -14.34 -1.77 9.56
N GLU A 110 -14.16 -1.63 10.87
CA GLU A 110 -14.69 -2.59 11.86
C GLU A 110 -16.21 -2.80 11.76
N SER A 111 -16.94 -1.76 11.31
CA SER A 111 -18.38 -1.84 11.04
C SER A 111 -18.75 -2.71 9.83
N GLY A 112 -17.77 -3.09 9.00
CA GLY A 112 -17.95 -3.71 7.70
C GLY A 112 -18.20 -2.72 6.56
N GLU A 113 -18.23 -1.41 6.84
CA GLU A 113 -18.35 -0.37 5.81
C GLU A 113 -17.10 -0.29 4.94
N LEU A 114 -17.30 0.03 3.66
CA LEU A 114 -16.23 0.23 2.70
C LEU A 114 -15.88 1.72 2.61
N TYR A 115 -14.64 2.05 2.93
CA TYR A 115 -14.12 3.39 2.80
C TYR A 115 -13.15 3.48 1.61
N TRP A 116 -13.55 4.23 0.59
CA TRP A 116 -12.83 4.36 -0.68
C TRP A 116 -11.90 5.57 -0.62
N THR A 117 -10.62 5.37 -0.93
CA THR A 117 -9.59 6.42 -0.93
C THR A 117 -9.01 6.68 -2.30
#